data_AF-A0A538AQ93-F1
#
_entry.id   AF-A0A538AQ93-F1
#
_cell.length_a   1.000
_cell.length_b   1.000
_cell.length_c   1.000
_cell.angle_alpha   90.00
_cell.angle_beta   90.00
_cell.angle_gamma   90.00
#
_symmetry.space_group_name_H-M   'P 1'
#
loop_
_entity.id
_entity.type
_entity.pdbx_description
1 polymer ?
#
loop_
_entity_poly.entity_id
_entity_poly.type
_entity_poly.pdbx_seq_one_letter_code
_entity_poly.pdbx_strand_id
1 'polypeptide(L)'
;MGGPTRIFFAADLHGSELTFRKFLSAASFYEVDALVFGGDLMGKAFVPIVRDGGGYLAEFRGERHEFSGEGLAAFTGLVERTGFYWEVMDRDAYDAANADPLLQRGLFQEAARARLASWIAQAEDRLSGSRVRLYLTGGNDDDPAVLELLEEHEGDHVLASEGRTIELDAEHRMVTVGWSTP
;
A
#
# COMPACT_ATOMS: atom_id res chain seq x y z
N MET A 1 -1.83 24.84 29.65
CA MET A 1 -2.47 24.76 28.32
C MET A 1 -1.66 23.78 27.51
N GLY A 2 -2.28 22.75 26.96
CA GLY A 2 -1.59 21.80 26.08
C GLY A 2 -1.04 22.51 24.85
N GLY A 3 0.05 21.99 24.28
CA GLY A 3 0.52 22.44 22.97
C GLY A 3 -0.50 22.08 21.87
N PRO A 4 -0.37 22.66 20.68
CA PRO A 4 -1.24 22.31 19.56
C PRO A 4 -1.04 20.85 19.14
N THR A 5 -2.12 20.18 18.76
CA THR A 5 -2.07 18.83 18.18
C THR A 5 -1.57 18.89 16.75
N ARG A 6 -0.48 18.18 16.46
CA ARG A 6 0.19 18.18 15.17
C ARG A 6 -0.14 16.89 14.43
N ILE A 7 -0.67 17.03 13.23
CA ILE A 7 -1.03 15.91 12.36
C ILE A 7 -0.22 16.01 11.09
N PHE A 8 0.34 14.89 10.62
CA PHE A 8 0.81 14.79 9.24
C PHE A 8 -0.24 14.04 8.41
N PHE A 9 -0.81 14.75 7.43
CA PHE A 9 -1.80 14.19 6.52
C PHE A 9 -1.16 13.88 5.17
N ALA A 10 -1.46 12.70 4.61
CA ALA A 10 -1.12 12.32 3.24
C ALA A 10 -2.30 11.62 2.56
N ALA A 11 -2.27 11.60 1.23
CA ALA A 11 -3.29 10.98 0.40
C ALA A 11 -2.68 10.33 -0.84
N ASP A 12 -3.42 9.40 -1.46
CA ASP A 12 -3.14 8.82 -2.79
C ASP A 12 -1.72 8.26 -2.96
N LEU A 13 -1.29 7.39 -2.04
CA LEU A 13 -0.01 6.71 -2.14
C LEU A 13 0.05 5.75 -3.33
N HIS A 14 -1.11 5.25 -3.77
CA HIS A 14 -1.24 4.35 -4.91
C HIS A 14 -0.23 3.19 -4.91
N GLY A 15 -0.13 2.48 -3.79
CA GLY A 15 0.75 1.31 -3.61
C GLY A 15 2.24 1.63 -3.50
N SER A 16 2.67 2.91 -3.50
CA SER A 16 4.09 3.28 -3.49
C SER A 16 4.77 3.01 -2.15
N GLU A 17 5.52 1.91 -2.07
CA GLU A 17 6.30 1.50 -0.89
C GLU A 17 7.24 2.61 -0.39
N LEU A 18 7.95 3.25 -1.32
CA LEU A 18 8.88 4.32 -1.00
C LEU A 18 8.16 5.51 -0.35
N THR A 19 6.98 5.85 -0.85
CA THR A 19 6.23 7.00 -0.34
C THR A 19 5.61 6.69 1.02
N PHE A 20 5.11 5.45 1.22
CA PHE A 20 4.64 4.99 2.52
C PHE A 20 5.73 5.06 3.60
N ARG A 21 6.95 4.58 3.31
CA ARG A 21 8.08 4.66 4.26
C ARG A 21 8.47 6.09 4.63
N LYS A 22 8.38 7.03 3.68
CA LYS A 22 8.60 8.47 3.93
C LYS A 22 7.50 9.04 4.81
N PHE A 23 6.25 8.67 4.55
CA PHE A 23 5.10 9.05 5.37
C PHE A 23 5.24 8.54 6.81
N LEU A 24 5.63 7.29 7.04
CA LEU A 24 5.94 6.80 8.40
C LEU A 24 7.07 7.61 9.07
N SER A 25 8.11 7.94 8.31
CA SER A 25 9.24 8.73 8.82
C SER A 25 8.85 10.17 9.21
N ALA A 26 7.75 10.69 8.66
CA ALA A 26 7.20 12.00 8.99
C ALA A 26 6.84 12.11 10.49
N ALA A 27 6.45 11.00 11.13
CA ALA A 27 6.15 10.94 12.56
C ALA A 27 7.28 11.53 13.41
N SER A 28 8.49 10.98 13.27
CA SER A 28 9.65 11.45 14.02
C SER A 28 10.27 12.72 13.44
N PHE A 29 10.25 12.89 12.11
CA PHE A 29 10.91 14.03 11.47
C PHE A 29 10.22 15.35 11.79
N TYR A 30 8.89 15.35 11.79
CA TYR A 30 8.08 16.52 12.10
C TYR A 30 7.57 16.53 13.55
N GLU A 31 7.88 15.50 14.34
CA GLU A 31 7.42 15.35 15.73
C GLU A 31 5.91 15.53 15.86
N VAL A 32 5.16 14.83 14.99
CA VAL A 32 3.70 14.89 15.00
C VAL A 32 3.10 13.95 16.04
N ASP A 33 1.88 14.23 16.44
CA ASP A 33 1.12 13.45 17.42
C ASP A 33 0.33 12.32 16.74
N ALA A 34 -0.04 12.51 15.46
CA ALA A 34 -0.73 11.51 14.65
C ALA A 34 -0.31 11.55 13.18
N LEU A 35 -0.33 10.38 12.54
CA LEU A 35 -0.32 10.23 11.10
C LEU A 35 -1.75 9.94 10.63
N VAL A 36 -2.20 10.65 9.60
CA VAL A 36 -3.51 10.42 8.99
C VAL A 36 -3.32 10.22 7.50
N PHE A 37 -3.90 9.15 6.98
CA PHE A 37 -3.97 8.88 5.56
C PHE A 37 -5.42 8.87 5.11
N GLY A 38 -5.72 9.53 3.99
CA GLY A 38 -7.01 9.39 3.32
C GLY A 38 -6.88 9.37 1.81
N GLY A 39 -7.70 8.60 1.11
CA GLY A 39 -7.61 8.41 -0.34
C GLY A 39 -7.04 7.03 -0.70
N ASP A 40 -6.61 6.86 -1.94
CA ASP A 40 -6.35 5.52 -2.49
C ASP A 40 -5.03 4.92 -1.99
N LEU A 41 -5.12 3.76 -1.33
CA LEU A 41 -3.98 2.97 -0.84
C LEU A 41 -3.38 2.08 -1.93
N MET A 42 -4.22 1.49 -2.77
CA MET A 42 -3.83 0.43 -3.70
C MET A 42 -3.12 0.96 -4.95
N GLY A 43 -2.17 0.16 -5.42
CA GLY A 43 -1.49 0.37 -6.69
C GLY A 43 -2.44 0.29 -7.86
N LYS A 44 -2.05 0.83 -9.02
CA LYS A 44 -2.91 0.89 -10.20
C LYS A 44 -2.68 -0.21 -11.24
N ALA A 45 -1.61 -0.99 -11.10
CA ALA A 45 -1.28 -2.02 -12.08
C ALA A 45 -0.45 -3.16 -11.48
N PHE A 46 -0.45 -4.29 -12.19
CA PHE A 46 0.31 -5.49 -11.90
C PHE A 46 1.19 -5.84 -13.10
N VAL A 47 2.46 -6.12 -12.85
CA VAL A 47 3.47 -6.43 -13.87
C VAL A 47 3.88 -7.90 -13.75
N PRO A 48 3.40 -8.79 -14.63
CA PRO A 48 3.85 -10.16 -14.66
C PRO A 48 5.31 -10.22 -15.16
N ILE A 49 6.14 -11.01 -14.48
CA ILE A 49 7.52 -11.29 -14.86
C ILE A 49 7.59 -12.78 -15.23
N VAL A 50 7.68 -13.07 -16.53
CA VAL A 50 7.61 -14.43 -17.05
C VAL A 50 9.00 -15.05 -17.05
N ARG A 51 9.15 -16.27 -16.51
CA ARG A 51 10.36 -17.07 -16.69
C ARG A 51 10.48 -17.49 -18.15
N ASP A 52 11.59 -17.15 -18.77
CA ASP A 52 11.84 -17.47 -20.17
C ASP A 52 13.27 -18.03 -20.33
N GLY A 53 13.37 -19.34 -20.54
CA GLY A 53 14.65 -20.05 -20.58
C GLY A 53 15.48 -19.87 -19.29
N GLY A 54 16.65 -19.25 -19.42
CA GLY A 54 17.57 -18.97 -18.30
C GLY A 54 17.38 -17.60 -17.65
N GLY A 55 16.36 -16.83 -18.02
CA GLY A 55 16.13 -15.46 -17.56
C GLY A 55 14.65 -15.13 -17.40
N TYR A 56 14.34 -13.84 -17.56
CA TYR A 56 13.01 -13.28 -17.37
C TYR A 56 12.63 -12.33 -18.51
N LEU A 57 11.33 -12.26 -18.76
CA LEU A 57 10.69 -11.35 -19.69
C LEU A 57 9.56 -10.61 -18.98
N ALA A 58 9.50 -9.28 -19.13
CA ALA A 58 8.40 -8.47 -18.62
C ALA A 58 8.08 -7.33 -19.57
N GLU A 59 6.82 -6.89 -19.61
CA GLU A 59 6.42 -5.65 -20.26
C GLU A 59 6.14 -4.60 -19.20
N PHE A 60 6.82 -3.45 -19.28
CA PHE A 60 6.63 -2.37 -18.32
C PHE A 60 6.71 -1.03 -19.04
N ARG A 61 5.69 -0.18 -18.84
CA ARG A 61 5.58 1.15 -19.47
C ARG A 61 5.66 1.11 -21.01
N GLY A 62 5.13 0.05 -21.62
CA GLY A 62 5.14 -0.15 -23.07
C GLY A 62 6.49 -0.61 -23.63
N GLU A 63 7.46 -0.93 -22.78
CA GLU A 63 8.75 -1.47 -23.17
C GLU A 63 8.88 -2.94 -22.75
N ARG A 64 9.45 -3.73 -23.66
CA ARG A 64 9.81 -5.12 -23.40
C ARG A 64 11.17 -5.18 -22.72
N HIS A 65 11.23 -5.82 -21.56
CA HIS A 65 12.44 -6.01 -20.77
C HIS A 65 12.82 -7.49 -20.72
N GLU A 66 14.06 -7.80 -21.11
CA GLU A 66 14.67 -9.13 -20.97
C GLU A 66 15.90 -9.02 -20.09
N PHE A 67 15.98 -9.87 -19.06
CA PHE A 67 17.06 -9.81 -18.08
C PHE A 67 17.34 -11.16 -17.41
N SER A 68 18.53 -11.31 -16.83
CA SER A 68 18.94 -12.51 -16.10
C SER A 68 18.43 -12.52 -14.66
N GLY A 69 18.70 -13.63 -13.95
CA GLY A 69 18.57 -13.76 -12.48
C GLY A 69 19.00 -12.53 -11.69
N GLU A 70 20.19 -12.01 -11.99
CA GLU A 70 20.82 -10.90 -11.29
C GLU A 70 20.08 -9.56 -11.49
N GLY A 71 19.35 -9.42 -12.60
CA GLY A 71 18.60 -8.22 -12.94
C GLY A 71 17.24 -8.10 -12.22
N LEU A 72 16.75 -9.18 -11.60
CA LEU A 72 15.40 -9.24 -11.04
C LEU A 72 15.17 -8.17 -9.98
N ALA A 73 16.06 -8.03 -8.99
CA ALA A 73 15.90 -7.06 -7.91
C ALA A 73 15.92 -5.60 -8.41
N ALA A 74 16.74 -5.32 -9.44
CA ALA A 74 16.79 -3.99 -10.05
C ALA A 74 15.49 -3.66 -10.79
N PHE A 75 14.94 -4.64 -11.52
CA PHE A 75 13.68 -4.50 -12.25
C PHE A 75 12.48 -4.36 -11.31
N THR A 76 12.33 -5.24 -10.32
CA THR A 76 11.21 -5.16 -9.36
C THR A 76 11.24 -3.86 -8.58
N GLY A 77 12.42 -3.37 -8.20
CA GLY A 77 12.56 -2.05 -7.58
C GLY A 77 12.10 -0.89 -8.48
N LEU A 78 12.21 -0.99 -9.81
CA LEU A 78 11.64 -0.01 -10.75
C LEU A 78 10.11 -0.04 -10.72
N VAL A 79 9.52 -1.24 -10.72
CA VAL A 79 8.07 -1.45 -10.67
C VAL A 79 7.50 -0.94 -9.35
N GLU A 80 8.11 -1.28 -8.22
CA GLU A 80 7.63 -0.88 -6.90
C GLU A 80 7.65 0.64 -6.67
N ARG A 81 8.60 1.35 -7.30
CA ARG A 81 8.67 2.81 -7.24
C ARG A 81 7.45 3.49 -7.86
N THR A 82 6.76 2.84 -8.81
CA THR A 82 5.51 3.35 -9.38
C THR A 82 4.29 2.96 -8.56
N GLY A 83 4.48 2.19 -7.49
CA GLY A 83 3.41 1.61 -6.70
C GLY A 83 2.73 0.43 -7.39
N PHE A 84 3.30 -0.10 -8.47
CA PHE A 84 2.77 -1.28 -9.14
C PHE A 84 3.19 -2.55 -8.40
N TYR A 85 2.35 -3.57 -8.58
CA TYR A 85 2.60 -4.92 -8.11
C TYR A 85 3.37 -5.72 -9.15
N TRP A 86 4.00 -6.81 -8.74
CA TRP A 86 4.67 -7.73 -9.65
C TRP A 86 4.67 -9.14 -9.07
N GLU A 87 4.77 -10.12 -9.96
CA GLU A 87 4.98 -11.52 -9.58
C GLU A 87 5.80 -12.22 -10.65
N VAL A 88 6.69 -13.11 -10.22
CA VAL A 88 7.42 -14.00 -11.12
C VAL A 88 6.61 -15.26 -11.35
N MET A 89 6.32 -15.58 -12.61
CA MET A 89 5.50 -16.73 -13.00
C MET A 89 6.07 -17.46 -14.21
N ASP A 90 5.71 -18.73 -14.37
CA ASP A 90 6.08 -19.51 -15.55
C ASP A 90 5.14 -19.18 -16.73
N ARG A 91 5.54 -19.56 -17.94
CA ARG A 91 4.78 -19.28 -19.16
C ARG A 91 3.34 -19.80 -19.11
N ASP A 92 3.14 -21.03 -18.62
CA ASP A 92 1.79 -21.61 -18.52
C ASP A 92 0.89 -20.82 -17.57
N ALA A 93 1.44 -20.34 -16.44
CA ALA A 93 0.71 -19.51 -15.48
C ALA A 93 0.41 -18.11 -16.05
N TYR A 94 1.36 -17.52 -16.77
CA TYR A 94 1.14 -16.26 -17.49
C TYR A 94 0.06 -16.39 -18.56
N ASP A 95 0.10 -17.44 -19.38
CA ASP A 95 -0.88 -17.66 -20.45
C ASP A 95 -2.28 -17.92 -19.87
N ALA A 96 -2.37 -18.66 -18.75
CA ALA A 96 -3.61 -18.85 -18.01
C ALA A 96 -4.17 -17.54 -17.46
N ALA A 97 -3.33 -16.73 -16.79
CA ALA A 97 -3.74 -15.41 -16.30
C ALA A 97 -4.15 -14.48 -17.44
N ASN A 98 -3.44 -14.50 -18.57
CA ASN A 98 -3.77 -13.66 -19.72
C ASN A 98 -5.13 -14.04 -20.37
N ALA A 99 -5.52 -15.31 -20.26
CA ALA A 99 -6.79 -15.83 -20.79
C ALA A 99 -7.99 -15.67 -19.83
N ASP A 100 -7.75 -15.38 -18.55
CA ASP A 100 -8.79 -15.33 -17.51
C ASP A 100 -8.77 -14.01 -16.71
N PRO A 101 -9.70 -13.08 -16.99
CA PRO A 101 -9.83 -11.83 -16.24
C PRO A 101 -10.08 -11.98 -14.74
N LEU A 102 -10.72 -13.08 -14.31
CA LEU A 102 -10.95 -13.34 -12.88
C LEU A 102 -9.65 -13.74 -12.19
N LEU A 103 -8.81 -14.53 -12.86
CA LEU A 103 -7.48 -14.87 -12.36
C LEU A 103 -6.60 -13.62 -12.26
N GLN A 104 -6.63 -12.73 -13.25
CA GLN A 104 -5.91 -11.44 -13.18
C GLN A 104 -6.35 -10.60 -11.99
N ARG A 105 -7.67 -10.49 -11.77
CA ARG A 105 -8.22 -9.77 -10.62
C ARG A 105 -7.77 -10.40 -9.30
N GLY A 106 -7.79 -11.73 -9.21
CA GLY A 106 -7.31 -12.47 -8.04
C GLY A 106 -5.85 -12.18 -7.72
N LEU A 107 -4.96 -12.31 -8.71
CA LEU A 107 -3.53 -12.00 -8.55
C LEU A 107 -3.29 -10.56 -8.09
N PHE A 108 -4.03 -9.61 -8.67
CA PHE A 108 -3.96 -8.21 -8.29
C PHE A 108 -4.40 -7.99 -6.83
N GLN A 109 -5.54 -8.56 -6.43
CA GLN A 109 -6.06 -8.46 -5.06
C GLN A 109 -5.12 -9.11 -4.05
N GLU A 110 -4.56 -10.28 -4.36
CA GLU A 110 -3.59 -10.96 -3.51
C GLU A 110 -2.32 -10.12 -3.31
N ALA A 111 -1.78 -9.55 -4.39
CA ALA A 111 -0.61 -8.68 -4.31
C ALA A 111 -0.89 -7.38 -3.53
N ALA A 112 -2.07 -6.79 -3.72
CA ALA A 112 -2.50 -5.61 -2.98
C ALA A 112 -2.65 -5.90 -1.49
N ARG A 113 -3.29 -7.02 -1.12
CA ARG A 113 -3.43 -7.47 0.27
C ARG A 113 -2.08 -7.75 0.92
N ALA A 114 -1.17 -8.40 0.19
CA ALA A 114 0.20 -8.64 0.69
C ALA A 114 0.96 -7.34 0.94
N ARG A 115 0.83 -6.34 0.05
CA ARG A 115 1.44 -5.02 0.25
C ARG A 115 0.87 -4.32 1.48
N LEU A 116 -0.45 -4.28 1.63
CA LEU A 116 -1.11 -3.66 2.78
C LEU A 116 -0.73 -4.35 4.10
N ALA A 117 -0.68 -5.68 4.12
CA ALA A 117 -0.19 -6.46 5.27
C ALA A 117 1.24 -6.06 5.65
N SER A 118 2.12 -5.94 4.66
CA SER A 118 3.50 -5.48 4.87
C SER A 118 3.55 -4.06 5.43
N TRP A 119 2.71 -3.16 4.93
CA TRP A 119 2.63 -1.78 5.41
C TRP A 119 2.17 -1.68 6.86
N ILE A 120 1.13 -2.44 7.23
CA ILE A 120 0.64 -2.54 8.60
C ILE A 120 1.79 -3.00 9.52
N ALA A 121 2.47 -4.11 9.17
CA ALA A 121 3.57 -4.65 9.96
C ALA A 121 4.75 -3.64 10.09
N GLN A 122 5.10 -2.96 9.00
CA GLN A 122 6.14 -1.93 9.02
C GLN A 122 5.76 -0.73 9.90
N ALA A 123 4.50 -0.32 9.88
CA ALA A 123 4.01 0.80 10.69
C ALA A 123 3.98 0.45 12.18
N GLU A 124 3.49 -0.75 12.54
CA GLU A 124 3.53 -1.23 13.93
C GLU A 124 4.96 -1.28 14.47
N ASP A 125 5.90 -1.87 13.73
CA ASP A 125 7.31 -1.92 14.13
C ASP A 125 7.92 -0.52 14.26
N ARG A 126 7.69 0.34 13.25
CA ARG A 126 8.32 1.66 13.19
C ARG A 126 7.80 2.64 14.24
N LEU A 127 6.54 2.49 14.65
CA LEU A 127 5.86 3.33 15.64
C LEU A 127 5.91 2.74 17.05
N SER A 128 6.36 1.50 17.20
CA SER A 128 6.53 0.82 18.49
C SER A 128 7.30 1.67 19.50
N GLY A 129 6.76 1.77 20.71
CA GLY A 129 7.32 2.58 21.80
C GLY A 129 7.10 4.10 21.65
N SER A 130 6.49 4.55 20.56
CA SER A 130 6.02 5.93 20.42
C SER A 130 4.58 6.07 20.93
N ARG A 131 4.09 7.31 21.01
CA ARG A 131 2.67 7.62 21.26
C ARG A 131 1.89 7.88 19.97
N VAL A 132 2.55 7.83 18.82
CA VAL A 132 1.97 8.19 17.53
C VAL A 132 1.11 7.04 17.03
N ARG A 133 -0.08 7.38 16.56
CA ARG A 133 -0.98 6.46 15.87
C ARG A 133 -1.09 6.85 14.40
N LEU A 134 -1.19 5.84 13.56
CA LEU A 134 -1.46 5.92 12.14
C LEU A 134 -2.93 5.54 11.91
N TYR A 135 -3.70 6.50 11.40
CA TYR A 135 -5.08 6.30 10.99
C TYR A 135 -5.13 6.15 9.47
N LEU A 136 -5.67 5.02 9.01
CA LEU A 136 -5.82 4.72 7.59
C LEU A 136 -7.30 4.70 7.21
N THR A 137 -7.59 5.20 6.03
CA THR A 137 -8.79 4.86 5.26
C THR A 137 -8.38 4.55 3.82
N GLY A 138 -9.24 3.86 3.08
CA GLY A 138 -9.12 3.72 1.64
C GLY A 138 -9.83 4.84 0.87
N GLY A 139 -9.72 4.80 -0.45
CA GLY A 139 -10.37 5.72 -1.38
C GLY A 139 -11.37 5.03 -2.32
N ASN A 140 -11.68 5.67 -3.44
CA ASN A 140 -12.67 5.18 -4.41
C ASN A 140 -12.15 3.99 -5.23
N ASP A 141 -10.83 3.91 -5.44
CA ASP A 141 -10.21 2.87 -6.28
C ASP A 141 -9.76 1.65 -5.46
N ASP A 142 -9.93 1.67 -4.15
CA ASP A 142 -9.53 0.59 -3.26
C ASP A 142 -10.60 -0.51 -3.19
N ASP A 143 -10.16 -1.76 -3.33
CA ASP A 143 -11.05 -2.92 -3.22
C ASP A 143 -11.44 -3.14 -1.74
N PRO A 144 -12.74 -3.18 -1.40
CA PRO A 144 -13.19 -3.40 -0.02
C PRO A 144 -12.61 -4.67 0.60
N ALA A 145 -12.41 -5.74 -0.16
CA ALA A 145 -11.85 -6.99 0.35
C ALA A 145 -10.36 -6.87 0.72
N VAL A 146 -9.65 -5.91 0.14
CA VAL A 146 -8.27 -5.58 0.55
C VAL A 146 -8.31 -4.72 1.82
N LEU A 147 -9.22 -3.74 1.88
CA LEU A 147 -9.37 -2.85 3.04
C LEU A 147 -9.89 -3.59 4.30
N GLU A 148 -10.60 -4.70 4.16
CA GLU A 148 -10.99 -5.57 5.27
C GLU A 148 -9.79 -5.96 6.14
N LEU A 149 -8.59 -6.06 5.57
CA LEU A 149 -7.37 -6.34 6.33
C LEU A 149 -7.07 -5.26 7.40
N LEU A 150 -7.40 -3.99 7.14
CA LEU A 150 -7.26 -2.92 8.14
C LEU A 150 -8.24 -3.08 9.30
N GLU A 151 -9.41 -3.65 9.02
CA GLU A 151 -10.45 -3.89 10.02
C GLU A 151 -10.20 -5.14 10.85
N GLU A 152 -9.59 -6.16 10.24
CA GLU A 152 -9.14 -7.39 10.90
C GLU A 152 -7.89 -7.19 11.74
N HIS A 153 -7.12 -6.13 11.48
CA HIS A 153 -5.85 -5.88 12.16
C HIS A 153 -6.08 -5.45 13.62
N GLU A 154 -5.48 -6.19 14.53
CA GLU A 154 -5.41 -5.87 15.95
C GLU A 154 -3.98 -5.39 16.28
N GLY A 155 -3.83 -4.08 16.49
CA GLY A 155 -2.55 -3.46 16.86
C GLY A 155 -2.73 -2.15 17.60
N ASP A 156 -1.62 -1.62 18.12
CA ASP A 156 -1.62 -0.43 18.97
C ASP A 156 -1.45 0.87 18.17
N HIS A 157 -0.80 0.78 17.00
CA HIS A 157 -0.39 1.94 16.22
C HIS A 157 -1.15 2.12 14.91
N VAL A 158 -1.62 1.07 14.27
CA VAL A 158 -2.34 1.17 12.99
C VAL A 158 -3.84 0.97 13.20
N LEU A 159 -4.64 1.95 12.81
CA LEU A 159 -6.08 1.98 13.10
C LEU A 159 -6.88 2.28 11.83
N ALA A 160 -7.85 1.42 11.53
CA ALA A 160 -8.89 1.70 10.54
C ALA A 160 -9.80 2.84 11.03
N SER A 161 -9.94 3.87 10.21
CA SER A 161 -10.65 5.11 10.56
C SER A 161 -11.93 5.35 9.77
N GLU A 162 -12.16 4.60 8.69
CA GLU A 162 -13.26 4.86 7.75
C GLU A 162 -14.63 4.87 8.44
N GLY A 163 -15.40 5.92 8.22
CA GLY A 163 -16.76 6.07 8.75
C GLY A 163 -16.84 6.15 10.28
N ARG A 164 -15.72 6.40 10.97
CA ARG A 164 -15.64 6.43 12.44
C ARG A 164 -15.33 7.82 12.96
N THR A 165 -15.90 8.14 14.11
CA THR A 165 -15.44 9.28 14.92
C THR A 165 -14.30 8.81 15.81
N ILE A 166 -13.09 9.29 15.52
CA ILE A 166 -11.86 8.99 16.25
C ILE A 166 -11.51 10.18 17.14
N GLU A 167 -11.26 9.94 18.42
CA GLU A 167 -10.68 10.93 19.34
C GLU A 167 -9.17 11.00 19.10
N LEU A 168 -8.67 12.14 18.63
CA LEU A 168 -7.22 12.35 18.43
C LEU A 168 -6.54 12.76 19.74
N ASP A 169 -7.25 13.52 20.56
CA ASP A 169 -6.86 13.94 21.92
C ASP A 169 -8.11 14.30 22.73
N ALA A 170 -7.96 15.01 23.85
CA ALA A 170 -9.07 15.38 24.73
C ALA A 170 -10.03 16.44 24.16
N GLU A 171 -9.64 17.16 23.10
CA GLU A 171 -10.35 18.30 22.53
C GLU A 171 -10.72 18.10 21.05
N HIS A 172 -9.98 17.26 20.32
CA HIS A 172 -10.12 17.09 18.86
C HIS A 172 -10.61 15.71 18.46
N ARG A 173 -11.54 15.71 17.49
CA ARG A 173 -12.09 14.53 16.83
C ARG A 173 -11.83 14.55 15.34
N MET A 174 -11.70 13.37 14.76
CA MET A 174 -11.55 13.16 13.32
C MET A 174 -12.62 12.20 12.81
N VAL A 175 -13.12 12.47 11.61
CA VAL A 175 -13.91 11.53 10.82
C VAL A 175 -13.27 11.44 9.43
N THR A 176 -13.10 10.24 8.92
CA THR A 176 -12.67 9.99 7.54
C THR A 176 -13.80 9.34 6.76
N VAL A 177 -13.94 9.76 5.50
CA VAL A 177 -14.89 9.20 4.54
C VAL A 177 -14.15 9.10 3.21
N GLY A 178 -13.78 7.89 2.82
CA GLY A 178 -13.01 7.58 1.62
C GLY A 178 -13.86 7.66 0.36
N TRP A 179 -15.12 7.22 0.45
CA TRP A 179 -16.07 7.26 -0.66
C TRP A 179 -16.50 8.69 -0.96
N SER A 180 -16.01 9.24 -2.07
CA SER A 180 -16.09 10.67 -2.39
C SER A 180 -16.58 10.97 -3.80
N THR A 181 -17.14 9.97 -4.49
CA THR A 181 -17.73 10.16 -5.82
C THR A 181 -19.13 10.79 -5.71
N PRO A 182 -19.46 11.86 -6.49
CA PRO A 182 -20.77 12.51 -6.49
C PRO A 182 -21.94 11.60 -6.89
#